data_AF-A0A2V7KR42-F1
#
_entry.id   AF-A0A2V7KR42-F1
#
_cell.length_a   1.000
_cell.length_b   1.000
_cell.length_c   1.000
_cell.angle_alpha   90.00
_cell.angle_beta   90.00
_cell.angle_gamma   90.00
#
_symmetry.space_group_name_H-M   'P 1'
#
loop_
_entity.id
_entity.type
_entity.pdbx_description
1 polymer ?
#
loop_
_entity_poly.entity_id
_entity_poly.type
_entity_poly.pdbx_seq_one_letter_code
_entity_poly.pdbx_strand_id
1 'polypeptide(L)'
;MNVQQLNRRDLLRQFNVLVLPFVSNNPQQIVNGLPMNGPPIPWRRTATTPNLVGPDSTDDVRPGIGLEGMAALNQWIAAGGVLITEGGTAGIFTEYGVARGVDIAPAKQLRATGGIYRAVMKDPRSPIAYGYPDTLAVYFNQQPLFQVDTSTDVPEDQDADLTAQQARTRPRVVLSFHQKRDSLRLSGLLVNGEELAGRPAVIDAPVGQGHVVLFAIRPFWRWETQGSFALVFNAILNWNDLGVAWPAAPKPTMRTVAGPDEGP
;
A
#
# COMPACT_ATOMS: atom_id res chain seq x y z
N MET A 1 17.06 1.90 12.64
CA MET A 1 17.32 0.78 11.73
C MET A 1 17.27 1.33 10.32
N ASN A 2 18.29 1.07 9.52
CA ASN A 2 18.29 1.44 8.10
C ASN A 2 17.84 0.27 7.22
N VAL A 3 17.57 0.56 5.94
CA VAL A 3 17.10 -0.45 4.96
C VAL A 3 18.11 -1.58 4.73
N GLN A 4 19.40 -1.32 4.92
CA GLN A 4 20.49 -2.29 4.74
C GLN A 4 20.53 -3.34 5.86
N GLN A 5 19.88 -3.05 6.98
CA GLN A 5 19.76 -3.96 8.12
C GLN A 5 18.50 -4.85 8.05
N LEU A 6 17.66 -4.71 7.03
CA LEU A 6 16.39 -5.46 6.94
C LEU A 6 16.58 -6.96 6.67
N ASN A 7 17.80 -7.41 6.33
CA ASN A 7 18.13 -8.84 6.29
C ASN A 7 18.30 -9.45 7.69
N ARG A 8 18.44 -8.64 8.75
CA ARG A 8 18.64 -9.07 10.13
C ARG A 8 17.32 -9.45 10.81
N ARG A 9 16.97 -10.73 10.77
CA ARG A 9 15.71 -11.25 11.35
C ARG A 9 15.60 -11.06 12.86
N ASP A 10 16.72 -11.11 13.58
CA ASP A 10 16.81 -10.81 15.02
C ASP A 10 16.36 -9.37 15.34
N LEU A 11 16.70 -8.44 14.45
CA LEU A 11 16.31 -7.05 14.57
C LEU A 11 14.84 -6.84 14.22
N LEU A 12 14.37 -7.44 13.11
CA LEU A 12 12.97 -7.34 12.70
C LEU A 12 11.99 -7.82 13.78
N ARG A 13 12.33 -8.89 14.51
CA ARG A 13 11.50 -9.46 15.59
C ARG A 13 11.24 -8.51 16.77
N GLN A 14 12.00 -7.42 16.89
CA GLN A 14 11.81 -6.42 17.95
C GLN A 14 10.64 -5.47 17.65
N PHE A 15 10.10 -5.51 16.43
CA PHE A 15 9.06 -4.60 15.98
C PHE A 15 7.83 -5.38 15.52
N ASN A 16 6.64 -4.88 15.86
CA ASN A 16 5.37 -5.36 15.32
C ASN A 16 4.97 -4.59 14.05
N VAL A 17 5.37 -3.33 13.96
CA VAL A 17 5.04 -2.44 12.85
C VAL A 17 6.31 -1.81 12.30
N LEU A 18 6.44 -1.81 10.99
CA LEU A 18 7.48 -1.09 10.26
C LEU A 18 6.83 -0.08 9.31
N VAL A 19 7.38 1.13 9.27
CA VAL A 19 6.95 2.17 8.34
C VAL A 19 8.07 2.41 7.34
N LEU A 20 7.76 2.23 6.06
CA LEU A 20 8.67 2.53 4.96
C LEU A 20 8.12 3.75 4.19
N PRO A 21 8.46 4.98 4.62
CA PRO A 21 7.92 6.20 4.04
C PRO A 21 8.44 6.41 2.61
N PHE A 22 7.84 7.35 1.88
CA PHE A 22 8.23 7.62 0.52
C PHE A 22 9.72 7.95 0.34
N VAL A 23 10.31 7.36 -0.69
CA VAL A 23 11.59 7.78 -1.29
C VAL A 23 11.41 7.93 -2.80
N SER A 24 12.23 8.77 -3.43
CA SER A 24 12.07 9.14 -4.85
C SER A 24 12.55 8.08 -5.85
N ASN A 25 13.33 7.09 -5.40
CA ASN A 25 13.83 6.01 -6.24
C ASN A 25 12.70 5.07 -6.71
N ASN A 26 12.91 4.40 -7.85
CA ASN A 26 11.99 3.34 -8.28
C ASN A 26 12.17 2.06 -7.44
N PRO A 27 11.20 1.13 -7.43
CA PRO A 27 11.27 -0.07 -6.60
C PRO A 27 12.53 -0.92 -6.81
N GLN A 28 12.99 -1.05 -8.06
CA GLN A 28 14.22 -1.77 -8.38
C GLN A 28 15.46 -1.14 -7.76
N GLN A 29 15.58 0.19 -7.79
CA GLN A 29 16.69 0.92 -7.18
C GLN A 29 16.64 0.87 -5.64
N ILE A 30 15.45 0.89 -5.04
CA ILE A 30 15.32 0.80 -3.57
C ILE A 30 15.78 -0.58 -3.08
N VAL A 31 15.44 -1.63 -3.81
CA VAL A 31 15.84 -3.01 -3.45
C VAL A 31 17.28 -3.28 -3.84
N ASN A 32 17.68 -3.04 -5.09
CA ASN A 32 19.00 -3.41 -5.59
C ASN A 32 20.11 -2.42 -5.21
N GLY A 33 19.74 -1.19 -4.82
CA GLY A 33 20.67 -0.13 -4.51
C GLY A 33 21.20 0.62 -5.74
N LEU A 34 22.18 1.48 -5.50
CA LEU A 34 22.91 2.23 -6.50
C LEU A 34 24.13 1.44 -7.03
N PRO A 35 24.65 1.77 -8.22
CA PRO A 35 25.89 1.17 -8.74
C PRO A 35 27.06 1.26 -7.75
N MET A 36 27.75 0.13 -7.53
CA MET A 36 28.84 -0.01 -6.55
C MET A 36 30.24 0.34 -7.11
N ASN A 37 30.31 0.95 -8.29
CA ASN A 37 31.57 1.39 -8.87
C ASN A 37 32.16 2.59 -8.11
N GLY A 38 33.47 2.59 -7.91
CA GLY A 38 34.18 3.63 -7.16
C GLY A 38 34.08 3.50 -5.64
N PRO A 39 34.63 4.48 -4.89
CA PRO A 39 34.69 4.42 -3.44
C PRO A 39 33.30 4.47 -2.78
N PRO A 40 33.15 3.93 -1.56
CA PRO A 40 31.94 4.07 -0.75
C PRO A 40 31.47 5.51 -0.59
N ILE A 41 30.15 5.70 -0.47
CA ILE A 41 29.54 7.01 -0.23
C ILE A 41 29.04 7.03 1.23
N PRO A 42 29.88 7.48 2.19
CA PRO A 42 29.52 7.41 3.60
C PRO A 42 28.48 8.46 3.99
N TRP A 43 27.51 8.05 4.78
CA TRP A 43 26.59 8.92 5.50
C TRP A 43 26.82 8.77 7.00
N ARG A 44 27.84 9.50 7.50
CA ARG A 44 28.26 9.49 8.90
C ARG A 44 28.79 10.84 9.32
N ARG A 45 28.84 11.08 10.64
CA ARG A 45 29.54 12.23 11.20
C ARG A 45 31.03 12.12 10.91
N THR A 46 31.62 13.24 10.52
CA THR A 46 33.07 13.38 10.40
C THR A 46 33.53 14.67 11.07
N ALA A 47 34.84 14.87 11.22
CA ALA A 47 35.37 16.13 11.76
C ALA A 47 34.97 17.35 10.92
N THR A 48 34.85 17.19 9.60
CA THR A 48 34.46 18.25 8.65
C THR A 48 32.94 18.39 8.51
N THR A 49 32.18 17.34 8.82
CA THR A 49 30.71 17.33 8.79
C THR A 49 30.12 16.85 10.13
N PRO A 50 30.38 17.55 11.26
CA PRO A 50 30.03 17.08 12.60
C PRO A 50 28.52 17.06 12.84
N ASN A 51 27.77 17.88 12.10
CA ASN A 51 26.32 18.00 12.16
C ASN A 51 25.60 17.16 11.10
N LEU A 52 26.35 16.43 10.27
CA LEU A 52 25.73 15.44 9.39
C LEU A 52 25.12 14.35 10.27
N VAL A 53 24.00 13.78 9.83
CA VAL A 53 23.41 12.58 10.43
C VAL A 53 22.63 12.76 11.75
N GLY A 54 21.44 12.17 11.78
CA GLY A 54 20.54 12.03 12.95
C GLY A 54 20.65 10.65 13.62
N PRO A 55 19.55 9.91 13.88
CA PRO A 55 19.56 8.64 14.61
C PRO A 55 20.13 7.44 13.83
N ASP A 56 20.59 7.62 12.57
CA ASP A 56 20.95 6.53 11.67
C ASP A 56 22.13 6.89 10.76
N SER A 57 23.13 6.01 10.63
CA SER A 57 24.35 6.21 9.84
C SER A 57 24.70 4.98 9.01
N THR A 58 25.49 5.17 7.96
CA THR A 58 26.09 4.07 7.19
C THR A 58 27.43 4.48 6.59
N ASP A 59 28.33 3.51 6.42
CA ASP A 59 29.60 3.70 5.73
C ASP A 59 29.43 3.73 4.20
N ASP A 60 28.30 3.26 3.69
CA ASP A 60 27.95 3.34 2.27
C ASP A 60 26.43 3.40 2.07
N VAL A 61 25.91 4.48 1.47
CA VAL A 61 24.47 4.60 1.18
C VAL A 61 24.02 3.82 -0.06
N ARG A 62 24.96 3.30 -0.85
CA ARG A 62 24.65 2.66 -2.14
C ARG A 62 23.88 1.33 -2.01
N PRO A 63 24.17 0.44 -1.05
CA PRO A 63 23.38 -0.78 -0.88
C PRO A 63 21.91 -0.49 -0.55
N GLY A 64 21.00 -1.19 -1.25
CA GLY A 64 19.56 -1.16 -0.99
C GLY A 64 19.13 -2.22 0.04
N ILE A 65 17.83 -2.58 0.01
CA ILE A 65 17.26 -3.63 0.87
C ILE A 65 17.89 -5.01 0.57
N GLY A 66 18.17 -5.29 -0.71
CA GLY A 66 18.62 -6.58 -1.22
C GLY A 66 17.51 -7.64 -1.25
N LEU A 67 17.71 -8.71 -2.02
CA LEU A 67 16.76 -9.82 -2.09
C LEU A 67 16.66 -10.58 -0.76
N GLU A 68 17.75 -10.68 -0.01
CA GLU A 68 17.75 -11.26 1.33
C GLU A 68 16.91 -10.43 2.32
N GLY A 69 17.02 -9.10 2.25
CA GLY A 69 16.17 -8.20 3.03
C GLY A 69 14.70 -8.32 2.65
N MET A 70 14.39 -8.41 1.35
CA MET A 70 13.03 -8.65 0.88
C MET A 70 12.48 -10.00 1.34
N ALA A 71 13.29 -11.05 1.31
CA ALA A 71 12.89 -12.37 1.82
C ALA A 71 12.66 -12.35 3.34
N ALA A 72 13.52 -11.66 4.09
CA ALA A 72 13.37 -11.49 5.54
C ALA A 72 12.11 -10.70 5.90
N LEU A 73 11.83 -9.60 5.17
CA LEU A 73 10.59 -8.82 5.32
C LEU A 73 9.36 -9.67 5.04
N ASN A 74 9.33 -10.39 3.92
CA ASN A 74 8.20 -11.25 3.57
C ASN A 74 7.90 -12.29 4.67
N GLN A 75 8.94 -12.89 5.25
CA GLN A 75 8.79 -13.83 6.36
C GLN A 75 8.33 -13.16 7.66
N TRP A 76 8.84 -11.96 7.97
CA TRP A 76 8.42 -11.19 9.14
C TRP A 76 6.95 -10.75 9.03
N ILE A 77 6.51 -10.28 7.86
CA ILE A 77 5.11 -9.95 7.60
C ILE A 77 4.26 -11.22 7.73
N ALA A 78 4.65 -12.32 7.07
CA ALA A 78 3.92 -13.58 7.15
C ALA A 78 3.75 -14.13 8.58
N ALA A 79 4.65 -13.77 9.49
CA ALA A 79 4.61 -14.11 10.91
C ALA A 79 3.79 -13.15 11.79
N GLY A 80 3.08 -12.17 11.21
CA GLY A 80 2.22 -11.23 11.95
C GLY A 80 2.73 -9.79 11.99
N GLY A 81 3.82 -9.48 11.27
CA GLY A 81 4.31 -8.10 11.13
C GLY A 81 3.39 -7.24 10.26
N VAL A 82 3.27 -5.95 10.58
CA VAL A 82 2.53 -4.98 9.76
C VAL A 82 3.51 -4.01 9.10
N LEU A 83 3.55 -4.02 7.77
CA LEU A 83 4.34 -3.08 7.00
C LEU A 83 3.45 -1.97 6.44
N ILE A 84 3.78 -0.71 6.74
CA ILE A 84 3.10 0.46 6.22
C ILE A 84 3.99 1.11 5.16
N THR A 85 3.44 1.39 3.98
CA THR A 85 4.17 1.94 2.83
C THR A 85 3.44 3.15 2.25
N GLU A 86 4.17 3.98 1.49
CA GLU A 86 3.63 5.21 0.92
C GLU A 86 4.22 5.48 -0.46
N GLY A 87 3.36 5.81 -1.42
CA GLY A 87 3.81 6.28 -2.73
C GLY A 87 4.70 5.25 -3.43
N GLY A 88 5.91 5.66 -3.78
CA GLY A 88 6.90 4.80 -4.46
C GLY A 88 7.33 3.55 -3.67
N THR A 89 7.31 3.57 -2.33
CA THR A 89 7.69 2.37 -1.54
C THR A 89 6.62 1.30 -1.55
N ALA A 90 5.36 1.67 -1.80
CA ALA A 90 4.29 0.71 -1.97
C ALA A 90 4.50 -0.16 -3.21
N GLY A 91 5.13 0.38 -4.26
CA GLY A 91 5.46 -0.35 -5.49
C GLY A 91 6.43 -1.52 -5.27
N ILE A 92 7.28 -1.45 -4.25
CA ILE A 92 8.21 -2.54 -3.92
C ILE A 92 7.45 -3.83 -3.62
N PHE A 93 6.41 -3.76 -2.79
CA PHE A 93 5.75 -4.96 -2.29
C PHE A 93 4.75 -5.52 -3.29
N THR A 94 4.22 -4.70 -4.19
CA THR A 94 3.41 -5.17 -5.32
C THR A 94 4.28 -5.80 -6.40
N GLU A 95 5.35 -5.12 -6.85
CA GLU A 95 6.19 -5.59 -7.97
C GLU A 95 7.02 -6.84 -7.63
N TYR A 96 7.44 -6.99 -6.37
CA TYR A 96 8.16 -8.18 -5.90
C TYR A 96 7.21 -9.30 -5.42
N GLY A 97 5.89 -9.15 -5.61
CA GLY A 97 4.90 -10.22 -5.39
C GLY A 97 4.60 -10.55 -3.92
N VAL A 98 4.88 -9.62 -3.00
CA VAL A 98 4.54 -9.74 -1.57
C VAL A 98 3.05 -9.42 -1.35
N ALA A 99 2.60 -8.25 -1.81
CA ALA A 99 1.21 -7.82 -1.75
C ALA A 99 0.43 -8.32 -2.97
N ARG A 100 0.11 -9.61 -3.00
CA ARG A 100 -0.59 -10.26 -4.12
C ARG A 100 -2.01 -9.72 -4.31
N GLY A 101 -2.48 -9.69 -5.56
CA GLY A 101 -3.80 -9.16 -5.91
C GLY A 101 -3.88 -7.63 -5.97
N VAL A 102 -2.75 -6.94 -5.79
CA VAL A 102 -2.62 -5.50 -5.98
C VAL A 102 -1.62 -5.23 -7.08
N ASP A 103 -2.09 -4.57 -8.14
CA ASP A 103 -1.28 -4.13 -9.28
C ASP A 103 -1.15 -2.60 -9.30
N ILE A 104 -0.16 -2.10 -10.04
CA ILE A 104 0.00 -0.67 -10.31
C ILE A 104 -0.19 -0.45 -11.81
N ALA A 105 -1.21 0.32 -12.16
CA ALA A 105 -1.44 0.72 -13.53
C ALA A 105 -0.50 1.89 -13.93
N PRO A 106 0.01 1.92 -15.16
CA PRO A 106 0.77 3.05 -15.66
C PRO A 106 -0.13 4.28 -15.83
N ALA A 107 0.33 5.42 -15.32
CA ALA A 107 -0.28 6.73 -15.55
C ALA A 107 0.17 7.29 -16.92
N LYS A 108 -0.57 6.99 -17.99
CA LYS A 108 -0.15 7.34 -19.37
C LYS A 108 -0.46 8.79 -19.70
N GLN A 109 -1.66 9.24 -19.33
CA GLN A 109 -2.16 10.57 -19.64
C GLN A 109 -2.46 11.39 -18.38
N LEU A 110 -2.58 10.74 -17.21
CA LEU A 110 -2.85 11.43 -15.95
C LEU A 110 -1.76 12.46 -15.64
N ARG A 111 -2.18 13.68 -15.32
CA ARG A 111 -1.32 14.67 -14.67
C ARG A 111 -1.99 15.12 -13.38
N ALA A 112 -1.40 14.67 -12.27
CA ALA A 112 -1.88 14.88 -10.91
C ALA A 112 -0.71 15.19 -9.97
N THR A 113 0.19 16.08 -10.41
CA THR A 113 1.40 16.46 -9.67
C THR A 113 1.06 17.37 -8.49
N GLY A 114 0.81 16.77 -7.34
CA GLY A 114 0.47 17.45 -6.09
C GLY A 114 -0.90 18.12 -6.15
N GLY A 115 -1.90 17.46 -5.56
CA GLY A 115 -3.24 18.01 -5.46
C GLY A 115 -4.03 17.38 -4.33
N ILE A 116 -5.15 18.02 -3.98
CA ILE A 116 -6.09 17.54 -2.99
C ILE A 116 -7.30 16.96 -3.73
N TYR A 117 -7.57 15.70 -3.47
CA TYR A 117 -8.62 14.95 -4.14
C TYR A 117 -9.61 14.41 -3.13
N ARG A 118 -10.85 14.27 -3.57
CA ARG A 118 -11.89 13.62 -2.80
C ARG A 118 -11.69 12.11 -2.86
N ALA A 119 -11.59 11.49 -1.70
CA ALA A 119 -11.65 10.06 -1.52
C ALA A 119 -12.94 9.67 -0.78
N VAL A 120 -13.35 8.42 -0.97
CA VAL A 120 -14.57 7.82 -0.42
C VAL A 120 -14.23 6.54 0.33
N MET A 121 -14.75 6.40 1.55
CA MET A 121 -14.59 5.20 2.35
C MET A 121 -15.27 4.03 1.65
N LYS A 122 -14.54 2.93 1.48
CA LYS A 122 -15.04 1.69 0.85
C LYS A 122 -15.37 0.62 1.86
N ASP A 123 -14.63 0.57 2.97
CA ASP A 123 -14.96 -0.33 4.08
C ASP A 123 -14.74 0.37 5.43
N PRO A 124 -15.80 1.02 5.98
CA PRO A 124 -15.71 1.70 7.27
C PRO A 124 -15.56 0.74 8.46
N ARG A 125 -15.69 -0.58 8.24
CA ARG A 125 -15.44 -1.60 9.27
C ARG A 125 -13.95 -1.89 9.46
N SER A 126 -13.08 -1.36 8.58
CA SER A 126 -11.64 -1.49 8.74
C SER A 126 -11.18 -0.64 9.92
N PRO A 127 -10.33 -1.15 10.82
CA PRO A 127 -9.74 -0.33 11.88
C PRO A 127 -9.00 0.89 11.35
N ILE A 128 -8.42 0.80 10.14
CA ILE A 128 -7.75 1.92 9.46
C ILE A 128 -8.71 3.09 9.25
N ALA A 129 -10.01 2.81 9.02
CA ALA A 129 -11.05 3.81 8.77
C ALA A 129 -11.74 4.35 10.03
N TYR A 130 -11.36 3.91 11.23
CA TYR A 130 -12.01 4.37 12.46
C TYR A 130 -11.93 5.89 12.65
N GLY A 131 -13.08 6.48 13.01
CA GLY A 131 -13.21 7.93 13.21
C GLY A 131 -13.37 8.74 11.93
N TYR A 132 -13.43 8.12 10.75
CA TYR A 132 -13.66 8.84 9.50
C TYR A 132 -15.14 8.86 9.07
N PRO A 133 -15.59 9.97 8.47
CA PRO A 133 -16.83 10.00 7.71
C PRO A 133 -16.67 9.32 6.34
N ASP A 134 -17.75 9.22 5.58
CA ASP A 134 -17.79 8.55 4.27
C ASP A 134 -16.84 9.16 3.21
N THR A 135 -16.41 10.42 3.39
CA THR A 135 -15.52 11.09 2.44
C THR A 135 -14.37 11.78 3.14
N LEU A 136 -13.19 11.75 2.51
CA LEU A 136 -11.96 12.36 3.02
C LEU A 136 -11.28 13.15 1.90
N ALA A 137 -10.80 14.34 2.20
CA ALA A 137 -9.88 15.05 1.31
C ALA A 137 -8.47 14.50 1.54
N VAL A 138 -7.80 14.04 0.49
CA VAL A 138 -6.47 13.42 0.56
C VAL A 138 -5.52 14.07 -0.44
N TYR A 139 -4.24 14.16 -0.09
CA TYR A 139 -3.24 14.56 -1.06
C TYR A 139 -2.76 13.36 -1.87
N PHE A 140 -2.60 13.58 -3.17
CA PHE A 140 -2.01 12.62 -4.08
C PHE A 140 -1.02 13.32 -5.00
N ASN A 141 0.08 12.63 -5.29
CA ASN A 141 1.13 13.16 -6.14
C ASN A 141 1.55 12.13 -7.18
N GLN A 142 0.80 12.13 -8.29
CA GLN A 142 1.02 11.39 -9.54
C GLN A 142 0.94 9.86 -9.48
N GLN A 143 1.45 9.22 -8.41
CA GLN A 143 1.60 7.77 -8.32
C GLN A 143 1.61 7.29 -6.86
N PRO A 144 1.29 6.01 -6.62
CA PRO A 144 0.87 4.96 -7.57
C PRO A 144 -0.63 5.01 -7.94
N LEU A 145 -0.97 4.39 -9.08
CA LEU A 145 -2.37 4.11 -9.45
C LEU A 145 -2.67 2.63 -9.20
N PHE A 146 -3.11 2.31 -7.99
CA PHE A 146 -3.44 0.93 -7.67
C PHE A 146 -4.60 0.38 -8.51
N GLN A 147 -4.58 -0.93 -8.68
CA GLN A 147 -5.67 -1.74 -9.20
C GLN A 147 -5.75 -2.99 -8.33
N VAL A 148 -6.96 -3.37 -7.97
CA VAL A 148 -7.23 -4.59 -7.19
C VAL A 148 -8.32 -5.34 -7.93
N ASP A 149 -8.12 -6.64 -8.10
CA ASP A 149 -9.21 -7.51 -8.52
C ASP A 149 -10.16 -7.72 -7.34
N THR A 150 -11.33 -7.12 -7.42
CA THR A 150 -12.38 -7.23 -6.41
C THR A 150 -13.42 -8.29 -6.78
N SER A 151 -13.21 -9.07 -7.85
CA SER A 151 -14.11 -10.16 -8.20
C SER A 151 -14.19 -11.17 -7.05
N THR A 152 -15.43 -11.44 -6.66
CA THR A 152 -15.77 -12.50 -5.71
C THR A 152 -16.32 -13.72 -6.44
N ASP A 153 -16.20 -13.77 -7.76
CA ASP A 153 -16.71 -14.89 -8.54
C ASP A 153 -15.89 -16.13 -8.21
N VAL A 154 -16.60 -17.19 -7.83
CA VAL A 154 -16.04 -18.48 -7.44
C VAL A 154 -16.62 -19.48 -8.44
N PRO A 155 -15.80 -20.21 -9.21
CA PRO A 155 -16.28 -21.30 -10.07
C PRO A 155 -17.12 -22.29 -9.26
N GLU A 156 -18.23 -22.76 -9.82
CA GLU A 156 -19.20 -23.64 -9.13
C GLU A 156 -18.55 -24.93 -8.61
N ASP A 157 -17.58 -25.46 -9.34
CA ASP A 157 -16.85 -26.67 -8.99
C ASP A 157 -15.60 -26.43 -8.12
N GLN A 158 -15.36 -25.18 -7.66
CA GLN A 158 -14.19 -24.89 -6.84
C GLN A 158 -14.37 -25.41 -5.41
N ASP A 159 -13.34 -26.08 -4.90
CA ASP A 159 -13.28 -26.51 -3.51
C ASP A 159 -13.54 -25.34 -2.54
N ALA A 160 -14.44 -25.57 -1.57
CA ALA A 160 -14.86 -24.56 -0.60
C ALA A 160 -13.71 -24.11 0.32
N ASP A 161 -12.79 -24.99 0.68
CA ASP A 161 -11.62 -24.68 1.50
C ASP A 161 -10.62 -23.82 0.72
N LEU A 162 -10.42 -24.13 -0.56
CA LEU A 162 -9.59 -23.31 -1.45
C LEU A 162 -10.20 -21.91 -1.62
N THR A 163 -11.52 -21.84 -1.80
CA THR A 163 -12.27 -20.57 -1.89
C THR A 163 -12.10 -19.73 -0.63
N ALA A 164 -12.26 -20.34 0.54
CA ALA A 164 -12.07 -19.68 1.84
C ALA A 164 -10.61 -19.22 2.04
N GLN A 165 -9.64 -20.02 1.61
CA GLN A 165 -8.22 -19.66 1.65
C GLN A 165 -7.90 -18.47 0.75
N GLN A 166 -8.38 -18.46 -0.49
CA GLN A 166 -8.20 -17.34 -1.41
C GLN A 166 -8.85 -16.07 -0.87
N ALA A 167 -10.07 -16.17 -0.34
CA ALA A 167 -10.77 -15.04 0.26
C ALA A 167 -9.98 -14.38 1.40
N ARG A 168 -9.30 -15.17 2.25
CA ARG A 168 -8.44 -14.66 3.34
C ARG A 168 -7.23 -13.86 2.86
N THR A 169 -6.79 -14.09 1.63
CA THR A 169 -5.65 -13.37 1.02
C THR A 169 -6.06 -12.20 0.14
N ARG A 170 -7.37 -11.93 -0.01
CA ARG A 170 -7.85 -10.84 -0.88
C ARG A 170 -7.50 -9.47 -0.27
N PRO A 171 -6.95 -8.54 -1.05
CA PRO A 171 -6.71 -7.17 -0.59
C PRO A 171 -8.02 -6.46 -0.24
N ARG A 172 -8.01 -5.76 0.89
CA ARG A 172 -9.11 -4.93 1.39
C ARG A 172 -8.91 -3.48 0.94
N VAL A 173 -9.78 -2.99 0.06
CA VAL A 173 -9.79 -1.56 -0.31
C VAL A 173 -10.50 -0.78 0.78
N VAL A 174 -9.74 0.01 1.56
CA VAL A 174 -10.27 0.80 2.68
C VAL A 174 -10.81 2.14 2.18
N LEU A 175 -10.04 2.81 1.32
CA LEU A 175 -10.31 4.13 0.78
C LEU A 175 -10.06 4.12 -0.73
N SER A 176 -10.93 4.76 -1.51
CA SER A 176 -10.74 4.98 -2.96
C SER A 176 -10.87 6.44 -3.32
N PHE A 177 -10.23 6.87 -4.40
CA PHE A 177 -10.55 8.14 -5.05
C PHE A 177 -12.01 8.17 -5.53
N HIS A 178 -12.62 9.35 -5.54
CA HIS A 178 -14.00 9.51 -5.97
C HIS A 178 -14.18 9.06 -7.44
N GLN A 179 -15.29 8.37 -7.74
CA GLN A 179 -15.54 7.78 -9.06
C GLN A 179 -15.89 8.81 -10.14
N LYS A 180 -16.57 9.90 -9.77
CA LYS A 180 -16.89 10.97 -10.72
C LYS A 180 -15.70 11.92 -10.83
N ARG A 181 -15.10 11.97 -12.02
CA ARG A 181 -13.98 12.83 -12.39
C ARG A 181 -14.22 14.31 -12.06
N ASP A 182 -15.42 14.83 -12.33
CA ASP A 182 -15.75 16.25 -12.07
C ASP A 182 -15.87 16.59 -10.57
N SER A 183 -16.04 15.59 -9.70
CA SER A 183 -16.09 15.76 -8.25
C SER A 183 -14.81 15.29 -7.53
N LEU A 184 -13.84 14.79 -8.30
CA LEU A 184 -12.61 14.20 -7.78
C LEU A 184 -11.62 15.27 -7.29
N ARG A 185 -11.43 16.35 -8.05
CA ARG A 185 -10.48 17.41 -7.70
C ARG A 185 -11.11 18.41 -6.74
N LEU A 186 -10.50 18.56 -5.56
CA LEU A 186 -10.84 19.63 -4.62
C LEU A 186 -9.89 20.82 -4.80
N SER A 187 -8.59 20.56 -5.00
CA SER A 187 -7.56 21.57 -5.26
C SER A 187 -6.36 20.98 -6.01
N GLY A 188 -5.55 21.83 -6.64
CA GLY A 188 -4.36 21.43 -7.41
C GLY A 188 -4.63 21.14 -8.89
N LEU A 189 -3.70 20.44 -9.53
CA LEU A 189 -3.76 20.09 -10.97
C LEU A 189 -4.41 18.72 -11.16
N LEU A 190 -5.41 18.61 -12.03
CA LEU A 190 -5.91 17.33 -12.53
C LEU A 190 -6.14 17.42 -14.04
N VAL A 191 -5.41 16.63 -14.79
CA VAL A 191 -5.63 16.39 -16.23
C VAL A 191 -5.77 14.90 -16.44
N ASN A 192 -6.74 14.47 -17.26
CA ASN A 192 -7.08 13.08 -17.51
C ASN A 192 -7.36 12.28 -16.22
N GLY A 193 -8.23 12.83 -15.37
CA GLY A 193 -8.56 12.27 -14.07
C GLY A 193 -9.33 10.94 -14.12
N GLU A 194 -9.75 10.50 -15.30
CA GLU A 194 -10.39 9.21 -15.56
C GLU A 194 -9.47 8.04 -15.16
N GLU A 195 -8.15 8.20 -15.30
CA GLU A 195 -7.17 7.19 -14.86
C GLU A 195 -7.10 7.04 -13.33
N LEU A 196 -7.38 8.12 -12.58
CA LEU A 196 -7.35 8.17 -11.11
C LEU A 196 -8.72 7.88 -10.48
N ALA A 197 -9.80 8.21 -11.17
CA ALA A 197 -11.15 8.10 -10.66
C ALA A 197 -11.48 6.66 -10.22
N GLY A 198 -12.01 6.51 -9.00
CA GLY A 198 -12.39 5.21 -8.44
C GLY A 198 -11.22 4.31 -8.02
N ARG A 199 -9.96 4.66 -8.32
CA ARG A 199 -8.79 3.85 -7.94
C ARG A 199 -8.67 3.74 -6.41
N PRO A 200 -8.17 2.61 -5.87
CA PRO A 200 -7.82 2.52 -4.47
C PRO A 200 -6.78 3.58 -4.06
N ALA A 201 -7.02 4.21 -2.93
CA ALA A 201 -6.14 5.19 -2.30
C ALA A 201 -5.42 4.61 -1.07
N VAL A 202 -6.09 3.70 -0.34
CA VAL A 202 -5.52 2.92 0.78
C VAL A 202 -6.01 1.48 0.67
N ILE A 203 -5.06 0.55 0.68
CA ILE A 203 -5.30 -0.89 0.63
C ILE A 203 -4.64 -1.53 1.85
N ASP A 204 -5.33 -2.47 2.47
CA ASP A 204 -4.75 -3.44 3.39
C ASP A 204 -4.63 -4.79 2.67
N ALA A 205 -3.41 -5.25 2.41
CA ALA A 205 -3.13 -6.51 1.73
C ALA A 205 -2.65 -7.58 2.74
N PRO A 206 -3.46 -8.62 3.01
CA PRO A 206 -3.05 -9.70 3.92
C PRO A 206 -1.89 -10.53 3.37
N VAL A 207 -0.90 -10.83 4.21
CA VAL A 207 0.24 -11.69 3.87
C VAL A 207 0.53 -12.61 5.06
N GLY A 208 0.21 -13.89 4.92
CA GLY A 208 0.27 -14.84 6.04
C GLY A 208 -0.61 -14.39 7.20
N GLN A 209 -0.02 -14.16 8.37
CA GLN A 209 -0.70 -13.62 9.55
C GLN A 209 -0.59 -12.09 9.69
N GLY A 210 0.21 -11.45 8.84
CA GLY A 210 0.44 -10.00 8.89
C GLY A 210 -0.14 -9.29 7.68
N HIS A 211 0.26 -8.03 7.52
CA HIS A 211 -0.38 -7.10 6.61
C HIS A 211 0.64 -6.19 5.93
N VAL A 212 0.39 -5.86 4.66
CA VAL A 212 1.04 -4.75 3.96
C VAL A 212 -0.02 -3.68 3.69
N VAL A 213 0.11 -2.54 4.37
CA VAL A 213 -0.77 -1.39 4.16
C VAL A 213 -0.14 -0.47 3.12
N LEU A 214 -0.84 -0.31 1.99
CA LEU A 214 -0.38 0.41 0.81
C LEU A 214 -1.13 1.74 0.70
N PHE A 215 -0.42 2.85 0.88
CA PHE A 215 -0.96 4.20 0.67
C PHE A 215 -0.54 4.74 -0.70
N ALA A 216 -1.52 5.04 -1.57
CA ALA A 216 -1.27 5.76 -2.81
C ALA A 216 -1.10 7.26 -2.54
N ILE A 217 -1.83 7.73 -1.53
CA ILE A 217 -1.74 9.09 -0.97
C ILE A 217 -0.42 9.26 -0.22
N ARG A 218 -0.12 10.48 0.21
CA ARG A 218 1.13 10.78 0.94
C ARG A 218 0.90 11.12 2.42
N PRO A 219 0.53 10.17 3.29
CA PRO A 219 0.15 10.53 4.66
C PRO A 219 1.32 11.01 5.51
N PHE A 220 2.58 10.86 5.07
CA PHE A 220 3.78 11.30 5.81
C PHE A 220 4.38 12.60 5.29
N TRP A 221 3.85 13.16 4.20
CA TRP A 221 4.42 14.35 3.60
C TRP A 221 4.17 15.60 4.45
N ARG A 222 5.08 16.57 4.37
CA ARG A 222 4.93 17.85 5.09
C ARG A 222 3.83 18.68 4.41
N TRP A 223 2.93 19.27 5.20
CA TRP A 223 1.78 20.08 4.73
C TRP A 223 0.67 19.30 4.02
N GLU A 224 0.44 18.10 4.51
CA GLU A 224 -0.65 17.21 4.11
C GLU A 224 -2.02 17.63 4.64
N THR A 225 -3.07 16.99 4.10
CA THR A 225 -4.39 17.07 4.71
C THR A 225 -4.35 16.51 6.13
N GLN A 226 -4.81 17.30 7.12
CA GLN A 226 -4.77 16.92 8.56
C GLN A 226 -5.37 15.53 8.81
N GLY A 227 -6.39 15.17 8.03
CA GLY A 227 -7.05 13.88 8.12
C GLY A 227 -6.28 12.69 7.56
N SER A 228 -5.09 12.81 6.94
CA SER A 228 -4.41 11.61 6.40
C SER A 228 -3.54 10.88 7.43
N PHE A 229 -3.02 11.58 8.45
CA PHE A 229 -2.16 10.97 9.48
C PHE A 229 -2.90 9.94 10.35
N ALA A 230 -4.17 10.19 10.67
CA ALA A 230 -4.93 9.29 11.53
C ALA A 230 -5.20 7.92 10.87
N LEU A 231 -5.20 7.79 9.54
CA LEU A 231 -5.24 6.49 8.86
C LEU A 231 -4.01 5.64 9.23
N VAL A 232 -2.83 6.26 9.28
CA VAL A 232 -1.58 5.59 9.67
C VAL A 232 -1.61 5.25 11.15
N PHE A 233 -2.00 6.19 12.01
CA PHE A 233 -2.09 5.92 13.45
C PHE A 233 -3.10 4.81 13.74
N ASN A 234 -4.24 4.78 13.07
CA ASN A 234 -5.20 3.69 13.18
C ASN A 234 -4.57 2.35 12.79
N ALA A 235 -3.79 2.30 11.70
CA ALA A 235 -3.07 1.10 11.30
C ALA A 235 -2.04 0.65 12.35
N ILE A 236 -1.32 1.60 12.97
CA ILE A 236 -0.33 1.31 14.03
C ILE A 236 -1.02 0.86 15.32
N LEU A 237 -2.07 1.55 15.76
CA LEU A 237 -2.75 1.31 17.02
C LEU A 237 -3.57 0.01 17.00
N ASN A 238 -4.04 -0.40 15.82
CA ASN A 238 -4.83 -1.62 15.62
C ASN A 238 -4.08 -2.66 14.80
N TRP A 239 -2.73 -2.66 14.85
CA TRP A 239 -1.88 -3.52 14.02
C TRP A 239 -2.21 -5.01 14.12
N ASN A 240 -2.68 -5.45 15.29
CA ASN A 240 -3.03 -6.83 15.59
C ASN A 240 -4.48 -7.19 15.19
N ASP A 241 -5.26 -6.24 14.68
CA ASP A 241 -6.70 -6.39 14.41
C ASP A 241 -7.11 -5.93 13.00
N LEU A 242 -6.17 -5.66 12.08
CA LEU A 242 -6.50 -5.12 10.74
C LEU A 242 -7.43 -6.01 9.90
N GLY A 243 -7.33 -7.34 10.10
CA GLY A 243 -8.17 -8.34 9.44
C GLY A 243 -9.60 -8.45 9.95
N VAL A 244 -10.02 -7.69 10.97
CA VAL A 244 -11.39 -7.81 11.52
C VAL A 244 -12.45 -7.54 10.46
N ALA A 245 -13.49 -8.38 10.47
CA ALA A 245 -14.60 -8.36 9.52
C ALA A 245 -14.18 -8.48 8.03
N TRP A 246 -13.02 -9.10 7.76
CA TRP A 246 -12.49 -9.36 6.43
C TRP A 246 -11.98 -10.81 6.28
N PRO A 247 -12.20 -11.49 5.13
CA PRO A 247 -13.01 -11.05 3.99
C PRO A 247 -14.49 -10.93 4.36
N ALA A 248 -15.20 -10.02 3.71
CA ALA A 248 -16.66 -10.02 3.79
C ALA A 248 -17.21 -11.34 3.20
N ALA A 249 -18.33 -11.84 3.72
CA ALA A 249 -18.98 -13.04 3.18
C ALA A 249 -19.20 -12.86 1.66
N PRO A 250 -18.91 -13.89 0.83
CA PRO A 250 -19.14 -13.82 -0.60
C PRO A 250 -20.60 -13.42 -0.88
N LYS A 251 -20.83 -12.54 -1.86
CA LYS A 251 -22.20 -12.34 -2.35
C LYS A 251 -22.61 -13.62 -3.09
N PRO A 252 -23.76 -14.25 -2.75
CA PRO A 252 -24.22 -15.41 -3.50
C PRO A 252 -24.43 -15.01 -4.96
N THR A 253 -23.86 -15.79 -5.88
CA THR A 253 -24.09 -15.64 -7.33
C THR A 253 -25.59 -15.76 -7.57
N MET A 254 -26.26 -14.65 -7.93
CA MET A 254 -27.67 -14.72 -8.30
C MET A 254 -27.78 -15.60 -9.54
N ARG A 255 -28.40 -16.77 -9.40
CA ARG A 255 -28.77 -17.62 -10.54
C ARG A 255 -29.68 -16.78 -11.44
N THR A 256 -29.28 -16.54 -12.68
CA THR A 256 -30.17 -15.94 -13.67
C THR A 256 -31.34 -16.90 -13.84
N VAL A 257 -32.49 -16.57 -13.26
CA VAL A 257 -33.72 -17.30 -13.52
C VAL A 257 -34.07 -16.99 -14.98
N ALA A 258 -34.05 -18.03 -15.83
CA ALA A 258 -34.55 -17.90 -17.18
C ALA A 258 -35.97 -17.32 -17.11
N GLY A 259 -36.19 -16.19 -17.79
CA GLY A 259 -37.54 -15.67 -17.96
C GLY A 259 -38.43 -16.72 -18.63
N PRO A 260 -39.75 -16.72 -18.39
CA PRO A 260 -40.64 -17.70 -18.99
C PRO A 260 -40.46 -17.68 -20.52
N ASP A 261 -40.35 -18.87 -21.12
CA ASP A 261 -40.29 -19.02 -22.58
C ASP A 261 -41.51 -18.31 -23.18
N GLU A 262 -41.29 -17.18 -23.86
CA GLU A 262 -42.28 -16.60 -24.75
C GLU A 262 -42.37 -17.52 -25.98
N GLY A 263 -43.20 -18.55 -25.85
CA GLY A 263 -43.59 -19.42 -26.96
C GLY A 263 -44.51 -18.67 -27.95
N PRO A 264 -44.47 -19.05 -29.25
CA PRO A 264 -45.27 -18.42 -30.30
C PRO A 264 -46.77 -18.73 -30.20
#